data_AF-A0A850LLS6-F1
#
_entry.id   AF-A0A850LLS6-F1
#
_cell.length_a   1.000
_cell.length_b   1.000
_cell.length_c   1.000
_cell.angle_alpha   90.00
_cell.angle_beta   90.00
_cell.angle_gamma   90.00
#
_symmetry.space_group_name_H-M   'P 1'
#
loop_
_entity.id
_entity.type
_entity.pdbx_description
1 polymer ?
#
loop_
_entity_poly.entity_id
_entity_poly.type
_entity_poly.pdbx_seq_one_letter_code
_entity_poly.pdbx_strand_id
1 'polypeptide(L)'
;MTRLLATAALCLATATAAAACPWAGGNFEFREHGIYGDFAVNAGCTELVWDRLSNAPETTALTRSKHGWAGKLAKADVELLDNGENLRVTGTGGAMRQVRAKRAD
;
A
#
# COMPACT_ATOMS: atom_id res chain seq x y z
N MET A 1 49.53 23.27 18.63
CA MET A 1 48.16 23.33 19.18
C MET A 1 47.25 22.53 18.27
N THR A 2 46.54 21.59 18.88
CA THR A 2 45.76 20.50 18.30
C THR A 2 44.39 20.97 17.81
N ARG A 3 43.76 20.16 16.93
CA ARG A 3 42.31 20.07 16.59
C ARG A 3 41.90 20.82 15.30
N LEU A 4 41.06 20.30 14.41
CA LEU A 4 40.08 19.21 14.47
C LEU A 4 40.12 18.36 13.18
N LEU A 5 40.10 17.04 13.33
CA LEU A 5 39.62 16.12 12.30
C LEU A 5 38.09 16.24 12.26
N ALA A 6 37.54 16.80 11.19
CA ALA A 6 36.10 16.75 10.93
C ALA A 6 35.77 15.42 10.26
N THR A 7 35.20 14.51 11.05
CA THR A 7 34.59 13.27 10.62
C THR A 7 33.43 13.57 9.66
N ALA A 8 33.64 13.38 8.36
CA ALA A 8 32.56 13.33 7.39
C ALA A 8 31.77 12.03 7.62
N ALA A 9 30.66 12.14 8.35
CA ALA A 9 29.68 11.08 8.50
C ALA A 9 29.05 10.78 7.14
N LEU A 10 29.55 9.75 6.46
CA LEU A 10 28.88 9.11 5.35
C LEU A 10 27.62 8.42 5.93
N CYS A 11 26.51 9.15 6.01
CA CYS A 11 25.20 8.53 6.12
C CYS A 11 24.92 7.83 4.78
N LEU A 12 25.40 6.58 4.64
CA LEU A 12 24.85 5.67 3.64
C LEU A 12 23.39 5.44 4.03
N ALA A 13 22.51 6.26 3.45
CA ALA A 13 21.11 5.91 3.34
C ALA A 13 21.07 4.60 2.55
N THR A 14 20.92 3.50 3.25
CA THR A 14 20.55 2.22 2.67
C THR A 14 19.17 2.41 2.05
N ALA A 15 19.13 2.81 0.79
CA ALA A 15 18.00 2.56 -0.06
C ALA A 15 17.88 1.04 -0.13
N THR A 16 17.17 0.46 0.83
CA THR A 16 16.55 -0.84 0.65
C THR A 16 15.80 -0.72 -0.67
N ALA A 17 16.23 -1.51 -1.66
CA ALA A 17 15.45 -1.73 -2.84
C ALA A 17 14.16 -2.41 -2.38
N ALA A 18 13.21 -1.61 -1.89
CA ALA A 18 11.83 -1.99 -1.80
C ALA A 18 11.52 -2.56 -3.19
N ALA A 19 11.12 -3.83 -3.25
CA ALA A 19 10.57 -4.40 -4.46
C ALA A 19 9.61 -3.34 -5.00
N ALA A 20 9.91 -2.81 -6.20
CA ALA A 20 9.33 -1.56 -6.66
C ALA A 20 7.82 -1.66 -6.57
N CYS A 21 7.23 -1.04 -5.53
CA CYS A 21 5.82 -1.17 -5.29
C CYS A 21 5.12 -0.18 -6.21
N PRO A 22 4.38 -0.64 -7.22
CA PRO A 22 3.77 0.26 -8.21
C PRO A 22 2.67 1.14 -7.59
N TRP A 23 2.21 0.78 -6.39
CA TRP A 23 1.21 1.51 -5.62
C TRP A 23 1.79 2.63 -4.75
N ALA A 24 3.11 2.64 -4.53
CA ALA A 24 3.75 3.53 -3.56
C ALA A 24 3.38 5.01 -3.77
N GLY A 25 3.02 5.68 -2.68
CA GLY A 25 2.72 7.11 -2.65
C GLY A 25 1.52 7.52 -3.50
N GLY A 26 0.56 6.62 -3.72
CA GLY A 26 -0.62 6.90 -4.54
C GLY A 26 -1.92 6.93 -3.77
N ASN A 27 -2.85 7.73 -4.29
CA ASN A 27 -4.27 7.65 -3.98
C ASN A 27 -4.94 6.91 -5.14
N PHE A 28 -5.88 6.04 -4.84
CA PHE A 28 -6.52 5.17 -5.81
C PHE A 28 -8.01 5.09 -5.56
N GLU A 29 -8.76 4.92 -6.64
CA GLU A 29 -10.18 4.62 -6.61
C GLU A 29 -10.47 3.40 -7.47
N PHE A 30 -11.51 2.64 -7.12
CA PHE A 30 -12.03 1.58 -7.95
C PHE A 30 -13.55 1.60 -7.91
N ARG A 31 -14.17 1.18 -9.02
CA ARG A 31 -15.63 1.08 -9.15
C ARG A 31 -15.96 0.01 -10.18
N GLU A 32 -16.35 -1.17 -9.72
CA GLU A 32 -16.61 -2.30 -10.59
C GLU A 32 -17.72 -3.19 -10.01
N HIS A 33 -18.69 -3.56 -10.84
CA HIS A 33 -19.80 -4.46 -10.47
C HIS A 33 -20.50 -4.14 -9.14
N GLY A 34 -20.72 -2.85 -8.84
CA GLY A 34 -21.39 -2.39 -7.62
C GLY A 34 -20.50 -2.33 -6.38
N ILE A 35 -19.23 -2.69 -6.49
CA ILE A 35 -18.21 -2.53 -5.45
C ILE A 35 -17.38 -1.30 -5.80
N TYR A 36 -17.17 -0.43 -4.83
CA TYR A 36 -16.38 0.77 -5.01
C TYR A 36 -15.62 1.10 -3.74
N GLY A 37 -14.51 1.79 -3.89
CA GLY A 37 -13.73 2.24 -2.76
C GLY A 37 -12.57 3.12 -3.18
N ASP A 38 -12.11 3.89 -2.21
CA ASP A 38 -10.97 4.78 -2.35
C ASP A 38 -9.96 4.38 -1.27
N PHE A 39 -8.69 4.37 -1.62
CA PHE A 39 -7.61 4.05 -0.70
C PHE A 39 -6.31 4.79 -1.06
N ALA A 40 -5.48 5.03 -0.06
CA ALA A 40 -4.15 5.60 -0.20
C ALA A 40 -3.08 4.60 0.23
N VAL A 41 -1.93 4.62 -0.43
CA VAL A 41 -0.76 3.81 -0.09
C VAL A 41 0.41 4.73 0.19
N ASN A 42 1.07 4.55 1.33
CA ASN A 42 2.21 5.38 1.70
C ASN A 42 3.39 5.19 0.73
N ALA A 43 4.36 6.11 0.75
CA ALA A 43 5.53 6.05 -0.14
C ALA A 43 6.40 4.78 0.08
N GLY A 44 6.33 4.19 1.27
CA GLY A 44 7.05 2.95 1.59
C GLY A 44 6.33 1.67 1.13
N CYS A 45 5.07 1.76 0.71
CA CYS A 45 4.19 0.61 0.45
C CYS A 45 4.14 -0.38 1.62
N THR A 46 4.15 0.16 2.83
CA THR A 46 4.04 -0.56 4.11
C THR A 46 2.71 -0.32 4.79
N GLU A 47 1.90 0.60 4.27
CA GLU A 47 0.63 1.00 4.86
C GLU A 47 -0.38 1.36 3.77
N LEU A 48 -1.62 0.93 3.99
CA LEU A 48 -2.78 1.33 3.21
C LEU A 48 -3.78 2.00 4.15
N VAL A 49 -4.37 3.11 3.72
CA VAL A 49 -5.53 3.77 4.36
C VAL A 49 -6.72 3.60 3.44
N TRP A 50 -7.82 3.06 3.96
CA TRP A 50 -9.03 2.77 3.21
C TRP A 50 -10.20 3.62 3.72
N ASP A 51 -10.87 4.36 2.84
CA ASP A 51 -11.91 5.30 3.28
C ASP A 51 -13.34 4.74 3.20
N ARG A 52 -13.67 3.95 2.18
CA ARG A 52 -15.07 3.64 1.82
C ARG A 52 -15.59 2.23 2.21
N LEU A 53 -14.79 1.39 2.87
CA LEU A 53 -15.25 0.06 3.35
C LEU A 53 -15.96 0.15 4.71
N SER A 54 -15.76 1.26 5.43
CA SER A 54 -16.08 1.44 6.84
C SER A 54 -16.73 2.80 7.08
N ASN A 55 -17.37 2.98 8.24
CA ASN A 55 -17.99 4.25 8.63
C ASN A 55 -16.95 5.36 8.89
N ALA A 56 -15.67 5.00 8.96
CA ALA A 56 -14.53 5.87 9.16
C ALA A 56 -13.31 5.28 8.42
N PRO A 57 -12.30 6.08 8.04
CA PRO A 57 -11.08 5.56 7.44
C PRO A 57 -10.45 4.46 8.30
N GLU A 58 -9.99 3.40 7.65
CA GLU A 58 -9.33 2.26 8.28
C GLU A 58 -7.93 2.06 7.71
N THR A 59 -6.95 1.95 8.60
CA THR A 59 -5.55 1.77 8.21
C THR A 59 -5.12 0.32 8.42
N THR A 60 -4.35 -0.22 7.50
CA THR A 60 -3.74 -1.54 7.64
C THR A 60 -2.28 -1.55 7.21
N ALA A 61 -1.46 -2.32 7.91
CA ALA A 61 -0.09 -2.58 7.51
C ALA A 61 -0.09 -3.50 6.27
N LEU A 62 0.75 -3.15 5.29
CA LEU A 62 0.97 -3.96 4.10
C LEU A 62 2.17 -4.87 4.30
N THR A 63 1.99 -6.12 3.92
CA THR A 63 3.03 -7.14 3.94
C THR A 63 3.20 -7.74 2.55
N ARG A 64 4.44 -8.01 2.15
CA ARG A 64 4.72 -8.63 0.86
C ARG A 64 4.08 -10.03 0.80
N SER A 65 3.27 -10.29 -0.21
CA SER A 65 2.65 -11.58 -0.50
C SER A 65 3.28 -12.22 -1.74
N LYS A 66 2.74 -13.38 -2.17
CA LYS A 66 3.11 -14.03 -3.43
C LYS A 66 2.75 -13.20 -4.66
N HIS A 67 1.70 -12.38 -4.59
CA HIS A 67 1.13 -11.68 -5.75
C HIS A 67 1.21 -10.16 -5.65
N GLY A 68 1.73 -9.61 -4.56
CA GLY A 68 1.59 -8.20 -4.27
C GLY A 68 1.85 -7.82 -2.81
N TRP A 69 1.01 -6.92 -2.31
CA TRP A 69 1.05 -6.43 -0.93
C TRP A 69 -0.31 -6.66 -0.27
N ALA A 70 -0.31 -7.47 0.78
CA ALA A 70 -1.52 -7.86 1.51
C ALA A 70 -1.68 -7.07 2.80
N GLY A 71 -2.90 -6.62 3.06
CA GLY A 71 -3.33 -5.96 4.28
C GLY A 71 -4.64 -6.57 4.80
N LYS A 72 -4.93 -6.34 6.07
CA LYS A 72 -6.14 -6.83 6.75
C LYS A 72 -6.94 -5.68 7.32
N LEU A 73 -8.21 -5.57 6.91
CA LEU A 73 -9.20 -4.63 7.43
C LEU A 73 -10.27 -5.39 8.22
N ALA A 74 -11.07 -4.70 9.01
CA ALA A 74 -12.06 -5.28 9.91
C ALA A 74 -13.15 -6.07 9.15
N LYS A 75 -13.44 -5.68 7.90
CA LYS A 75 -14.49 -6.30 7.07
C LYS A 75 -13.97 -6.96 5.79
N ALA A 76 -12.69 -6.82 5.47
CA ALA A 76 -12.10 -7.44 4.29
C ALA A 76 -10.57 -7.55 4.39
N ASP A 77 -10.02 -8.55 3.75
CA ASP A 77 -8.59 -8.57 3.41
C ASP A 77 -8.40 -7.92 2.03
N VAL A 78 -7.28 -7.22 1.87
CA VAL A 78 -6.91 -6.55 0.62
C VAL A 78 -5.57 -7.07 0.13
N GLU A 79 -5.43 -7.24 -1.19
CA GLU A 79 -4.16 -7.56 -1.83
C GLU A 79 -3.96 -6.66 -3.06
N LEU A 80 -3.01 -5.73 -2.95
CA LEU A 80 -2.59 -4.85 -4.05
C LEU A 80 -1.67 -5.64 -4.98
N LEU A 81 -2.09 -5.94 -6.20
CA LEU A 81 -1.34 -6.85 -7.08
C LEU A 81 -0.11 -6.18 -7.70
N ASP A 82 0.88 -6.99 -8.03
CA ASP A 82 2.18 -6.56 -8.60
C ASP A 82 2.10 -5.75 -9.90
N ASN A 83 0.97 -5.80 -10.59
CA ASN A 83 0.80 -5.05 -11.82
C ASN A 83 0.45 -3.57 -11.60
N GLY A 84 0.20 -3.12 -10.37
CA GLY A 84 -0.10 -1.71 -10.08
C GLY A 84 -1.48 -1.23 -10.54
N GLU A 85 -2.34 -2.16 -10.97
CA GLU A 85 -3.65 -1.83 -11.53
C GLU A 85 -4.78 -2.62 -10.88
N ASN A 86 -4.51 -3.84 -10.43
CA ASN A 86 -5.53 -4.72 -9.89
C ASN A 86 -5.39 -4.86 -8.38
N LEU A 87 -6.53 -4.83 -7.71
CA LEU A 87 -6.70 -5.06 -6.28
C LEU A 87 -7.58 -6.30 -6.10
N ARG A 88 -7.26 -7.15 -5.14
CA ARG A 88 -8.19 -8.17 -4.64
C ARG A 88 -8.76 -7.73 -3.30
N VAL A 89 -10.07 -7.85 -3.16
CA VAL A 89 -10.80 -7.63 -1.91
C VAL A 89 -11.50 -8.94 -1.55
N THR A 90 -11.18 -9.48 -0.37
CA THR A 90 -11.79 -10.70 0.15
C THR A 90 -12.60 -10.35 1.40
N GLY A 91 -13.92 -10.38 1.31
CA GLY A 91 -14.78 -10.10 2.47
C GLY A 91 -14.71 -11.18 3.54
N THR A 92 -15.20 -10.90 4.75
CA THR A 92 -15.23 -11.86 5.88
C THR A 92 -15.93 -13.19 5.59
N GLY A 93 -16.85 -13.23 4.61
CA GLY A 93 -17.49 -14.46 4.12
C GLY A 93 -16.65 -15.28 3.13
N GLY A 94 -15.40 -14.89 2.86
CA GLY A 94 -14.49 -15.58 1.93
C GLY A 94 -14.70 -15.26 0.44
N ALA A 95 -15.72 -14.47 0.11
CA ALA A 95 -15.95 -14.03 -1.25
C ALA A 95 -14.85 -13.07 -1.71
N MET A 96 -14.06 -13.49 -2.71
CA MET A 96 -13.00 -12.70 -3.30
C MET A 96 -13.45 -12.04 -4.60
N ARG A 97 -13.08 -10.78 -4.77
CA ARG A 97 -13.30 -10.00 -5.97
C ARG A 97 -11.98 -9.36 -6.38
N GLN A 98 -11.63 -9.52 -7.64
CA GLN A 98 -10.54 -8.75 -8.24
C GLN A 98 -11.16 -7.58 -9.00
N VAL A 99 -10.67 -6.38 -8.75
CA VAL A 99 -11.16 -5.13 -9.34
C VAL A 99 -9.99 -4.30 -9.84
N ARG A 100 -10.22 -3.52 -10.90
CA ARG A 100 -9.23 -2.55 -11.37
C ARG A 100 -9.32 -1.26 -10.55
N ALA A 101 -8.21 -0.86 -9.94
CA ALA A 101 -8.03 0.44 -9.33
C ALA A 101 -7.31 1.39 -10.29
N LYS A 102 -7.72 2.65 -10.27
CA LYS A 102 -7.10 3.75 -11.01
C LYS A 102 -6.50 4.71 -10.00
N ARG A 103 -5.37 5.31 -10.36
CA ARG A 103 -4.81 6.40 -9.55
C ARG A 103 -5.78 7.59 -9.62
N ALA A 104 -6.11 8.15 -8.48
CA ALA A 104 -6.87 9.38 -8.37
C ALA A 104 -5.88 10.55 -8.43
N ASP A 105 -6.14 11.52 -9.31
CA ASP A 105 -5.33 12.72 -9.52
C ASP A 105 -5.52 13.75 -8.41
#